data_AF-A0A416SYD6-F1
#
_entry.id   AF-A0A416SYD6-F1
#
_cell.length_a   1.000
_cell.length_b   1.000
_cell.length_c   1.000
_cell.angle_alpha   90.00
_cell.angle_beta   90.00
_cell.angle_gamma   90.00
#
_symmetry.space_group_name_H-M   'P 1'
#
loop_
_entity.id
_entity.type
_entity.pdbx_description
1 polymer ?
#
loop_
_entity_poly.entity_id
_entity_poly.type
_entity_poly.pdbx_seq_one_letter_code
_entity_poly.pdbx_strand_id
1 'polypeptide(L)' 'MIRIIEVKVSTSKKFAKKTTKTVDAKKLSVTVKKLQPNKKYFAKVRAYVIVNGTKVYGKYSKAVKIKLK' A
#
# COMPACT_ATOMS: atom_id res chain seq x y z
N MET A 1 0.28 6.63 -20.86
CA MET A 1 0.33 6.94 -19.41
C MET A 1 -0.17 5.74 -18.62
N ILE A 2 0.69 5.08 -17.85
CA ILE A 2 0.29 3.90 -17.04
C ILE A 2 0.07 4.36 -15.60
N ARG A 3 -1.13 4.12 -15.06
CA ARG A 3 -1.47 4.38 -13.65
C ARG A 3 -1.28 3.10 -12.84
N ILE A 4 -0.50 3.18 -11.77
CA ILE A 4 -0.21 2.08 -10.86
C ILE A 4 -0.58 2.52 -9.45
N ILE A 5 -1.19 1.63 -8.69
CA ILE A 5 -1.54 1.83 -7.30
C ILE A 5 -0.55 1.05 -6.45
N GLU A 6 0.11 1.76 -5.54
CA GLU A 6 0.98 1.20 -4.52
C GLU A 6 0.20 1.15 -3.20
N VAL A 7 -0.01 -0.06 -2.70
CA VAL A 7 -0.59 -0.32 -1.38
C VAL A 7 0.54 -0.69 -0.42
N LYS A 8 0.71 0.08 0.64
CA LYS A 8 1.62 -0.25 1.75
C LYS A 8 0.83 -0.71 2.94
N VAL A 9 1.16 -1.89 3.47
CA VAL A 9 0.56 -2.47 4.67
C VAL A 9 1.66 -2.74 5.70
N SER A 10 1.51 -2.20 6.90
CA SER A 10 2.48 -2.37 7.99
C SER A 10 1.78 -2.60 9.32
N THR A 11 2.45 -3.25 10.27
CA THR A 11 1.98 -3.35 11.66
C THR A 11 2.31 -2.10 12.48
N SER A 12 3.10 -1.18 11.93
CA SER A 12 3.47 0.09 12.57
C SER A 12 2.74 1.27 11.93
N LYS A 13 2.22 2.20 12.76
CA LYS A 13 1.62 3.47 12.31
C LYS A 13 2.57 4.31 11.44
N LYS A 14 3.88 4.23 11.68
CA LYS A 14 4.90 5.01 10.96
C LYS A 14 5.37 4.33 9.67
N PHE A 15 4.92 3.10 9.37
CA PHE A 15 5.38 2.30 8.21
C PHE A 15 6.91 2.13 8.13
N ALA A 16 7.63 2.34 9.23
CA ALA A 16 9.10 2.30 9.30
C ALA A 16 9.66 0.89 9.55
N LYS A 17 8.81 -0.12 9.75
CA LYS A 17 9.25 -1.50 10.01
C LYS A 17 9.58 -2.20 8.69
N LYS A 18 10.63 -3.03 8.69
CA LYS A 18 11.01 -3.93 7.59
C LYS A 18 9.89 -4.90 7.17
N THR A 19 8.92 -5.13 8.06
CA THR A 19 7.72 -5.96 7.79
C THR A 19 6.65 -5.26 6.94
N THR A 20 6.93 -4.07 6.42
CA THR A 20 6.01 -3.32 5.56
C THR A 20 5.91 -4.02 4.21
N LYS A 21 4.74 -4.60 3.94
CA LYS A 21 4.43 -5.17 2.63
C LYS A 21 4.04 -4.04 1.69
N THR A 22 4.69 -3.99 0.53
CA THR A 22 4.32 -3.09 -0.56
C THR A 22 3.77 -3.95 -1.69
N VAL A 23 2.61 -3.59 -2.21
CA VAL A 23 1.97 -4.27 -3.34
C VAL A 23 1.64 -3.23 -4.39
N ASP A 24 2.21 -3.40 -5.57
CA ASP A 24 1.96 -2.56 -6.73
C ASP A 24 0.97 -3.26 -7.67
N ALA A 25 -0.04 -2.55 -8.13
CA ALA A 25 -1.00 -3.08 -9.09
C ALA A 25 -1.44 -2.02 -10.10
N LYS A 26 -1.62 -2.45 -11.36
CA LYS A 26 -2.23 -1.59 -12.40
C LYS A 26 -3.75 -1.46 -12.29
N LYS A 27 -4.39 -2.27 -11.42
CA LYS A 27 -5.84 -2.29 -11.21
C LYS A 27 -6.22 -1.47 -9.97
N LEU A 28 -7.48 -1.02 -9.93
CA LEU A 28 -8.04 -0.25 -8.82
C LEU A 28 -8.20 -1.04 -7.52
N SER A 29 -8.25 -2.38 -7.59
CA SER A 29 -8.34 -3.25 -6.42
C SER A 29 -7.09 -4.14 -6.28
N VAL A 30 -6.67 -4.33 -5.04
CA VAL A 30 -5.51 -5.15 -4.68
C VAL A 30 -5.86 -5.98 -3.45
N THR A 31 -5.69 -7.29 -3.57
CA THR A 31 -5.88 -8.20 -2.43
C THR A 31 -4.52 -8.55 -1.83
N VAL A 32 -4.26 -8.08 -0.61
CA VAL A 32 -3.05 -8.42 0.12
C VAL A 32 -3.26 -9.76 0.85
N LYS A 33 -2.66 -10.84 0.32
CA LYS A 33 -2.72 -12.18 0.91
C LYS A 33 -1.61 -12.40 1.96
N LYS A 34 -1.75 -13.46 2.77
CA LYS A 34 -0.77 -13.87 3.81
C LYS A 34 -0.56 -12.81 4.90
N LEU A 35 -1.65 -12.23 5.40
CA LEU A 35 -1.64 -11.41 6.62
C LEU A 35 -1.91 -12.33 7.80
N GLN A 36 -1.10 -12.20 8.85
CA GLN A 36 -1.32 -13.00 10.05
C GLN A 36 -2.59 -12.53 10.78
N PRO A 37 -3.49 -13.45 11.17
CA PRO A 37 -4.69 -13.13 11.94
C PRO A 37 -4.35 -12.59 13.33
N ASN A 38 -5.31 -11.93 13.99
CA ASN A 38 -5.15 -11.28 15.30
C ASN A 38 -4.11 -10.14 15.39
N LYS A 39 -3.59 -9.65 14.25
CA LYS A 39 -2.68 -8.50 14.22
C LYS A 39 -3.38 -7.23 13.74
N LYS A 40 -2.99 -6.10 14.34
CA LYS A 40 -3.37 -4.75 13.90
C LYS A 40 -2.46 -4.35 12.75
N TYR A 41 -3.04 -4.02 11.61
CA TYR A 41 -2.36 -3.49 10.45
C TYR A 41 -2.82 -2.07 10.16
N PHE A 42 -1.95 -1.32 9.51
CA PHE A 42 -2.21 -0.01 8.95
C PHE A 42 -1.94 -0.12 7.45
N ALA A 43 -2.92 0.29 6.64
CA ALA A 43 -2.79 0.33 5.19
C ALA A 43 -2.85 1.78 4.72
N LYS A 44 -1.96 2.17 3.82
CA LYS A 44 -2.05 3.43 3.08
C LYS A 44 -1.85 3.15 1.60
N VAL A 45 -2.48 3.96 0.77
CA VAL A 45 -2.50 3.74 -0.67
C VAL A 45 -2.01 5.01 -1.34
N ARG A 46 -1.19 4.90 -2.38
CA ARG A 46 -0.89 6.02 -3.28
C ARG A 46 -0.99 5.55 -4.71
N ALA A 47 -1.39 6.44 -5.60
CA ALA A 47 -1.23 6.21 -7.03
C ALA A 47 0.11 6.81 -7.48
N TYR A 48 0.76 6.16 -8.43
CA TYR A 48 1.84 6.75 -9.19
C TYR A 48 1.63 6.48 -10.67
N VAL A 49 2.19 7.35 -11.49
CA VAL A 49 2.14 7.22 -12.94
C VAL A 49 3.56 7.12 -13.46
N ILE A 50 3.75 6.33 -14.52
CA ILE A 50 5.02 6.28 -15.23
C ILE A 50 4.86 7.13 -16.49
N VAL A 51 5.57 8.25 -16.53
CA VAL A 51 5.64 9.16 -17.68
C VAL A 51 7.07 9.10 -18.17
N ASN A 52 7.28 8.62 -19.41
CA ASN A 52 8.59 8.50 -20.05
C ASN A 52 9.64 7.80 -19.16
N GLY A 53 9.27 6.69 -18.51
CA GLY A 53 10.15 5.93 -17.61
C GLY A 53 10.29 6.51 -16.19
N THR A 54 9.82 7.72 -15.93
CA THR A 54 9.90 8.36 -14.61
C THR A 54 8.64 8.07 -13.77
N LYS A 55 8.83 7.62 -12.53
CA LYS A 55 7.73 7.38 -11.58
C LYS A 55 7.34 8.68 -10.88
N VAL A 56 6.16 9.19 -11.21
CA VAL A 56 5.56 10.36 -10.56
C VAL A 56 4.56 9.88 -9.51
N TYR A 57 4.89 10.09 -8.24
CA TYR A 57 4.07 9.65 -7.11
C TYR A 57 3.06 10.72 -6.69
N GLY A 58 1.80 10.32 -6.53
CA GLY A 58 0.79 11.13 -5.88
C GLY A 58 0.92 11.12 -4.34
N LYS A 59 0.12 11.99 -3.70
CA LYS A 59 -0.02 11.99 -2.23
C LYS A 59 -0.55 10.64 -1.75
N TYR A 60 -0.09 10.22 -0.57
CA TYR A 60 -0.67 9.08 0.13
C TYR A 60 -2.08 9.39 0.62
N SER A 61 -2.95 8.38 0.59
CA SER A 61 -4.24 8.39 1.26
C SER A 61 -4.08 8.34 2.79
N LYS A 62 -5.14 8.70 3.51
CA LYS A 62 -5.22 8.51 4.96
C LYS A 62 -4.97 7.04 5.31
N ALA A 63 -4.13 6.80 6.31
CA ALA A 63 -3.84 5.45 6.76
C ALA A 63 -5.08 4.84 7.41
N VAL A 64 -5.54 3.70 6.89
CA VAL A 64 -6.67 2.93 7.41
C VAL A 64 -6.15 1.88 8.37
N LYS A 65 -6.83 1.70 9.51
CA LYS A 65 -6.52 0.67 10.49
C LYS A 65 -7.35 -0.57 10.21
N ILE A 66 -6.67 -1.70 10.03
CA ILE A 66 -7.29 -3.00 9.75
C ILE A 66 -6.99 -3.91 10.94
N LYS A 67 -8.03 -4.46 11.56
CA LYS A 67 -7.89 -5.51 12.57
C LYS A 67 -8.40 -6.79 11.93
N LEU A 68 -7.50 -7.73 11.62
CA LEU A 68 -7.93 -9.07 11.23
C LEU A 68 -8.50 -9.76 12.47
N LYS A 69 -9.76 -10.17 12.39
CA LYS A 69 -10.46 -10.98 13.39
C LYS A 69 -10.14 -12.45 13.15
#